data_AF-A0A9D7PTK4-F1
#
_entry.id   AF-A0A9D7PTK4-F1
#
_cell.length_a   1.000
_cell.length_b   1.000
_cell.length_c   1.000
_cell.angle_alpha   90.00
_cell.angle_beta   90.00
_cell.angle_gamma   90.00
#
_symmetry.space_group_name_H-M   'P 1'
#
loop_
_entity.id
_entity.type
_entity.pdbx_description
1 polymer ?
#
loop_
_entity_poly.entity_id
_entity_poly.type
_entity_poly.pdbx_seq_one_letter_code
_entity_poly.pdbx_strand_id
1 'polypeptide(L)' 'MLDKGRDVTRLVDKLEKLNYLERKVNSDNKRKLDIYLTPKGLEVTNNIEIELKTLNKNRKKLTEDEYELLSNLLDRMRG' A
#
# COMPACT_ATOMS: atom_id res chain seq x y z
N MET A 1 10.41 14.42 -11.06
CA MET A 1 9.01 14.39 -11.56
C MET A 1 8.54 12.95 -11.58
N LEU A 2 7.90 12.50 -10.50
CA LEU A 2 7.24 11.18 -10.43
C LEU A 2 5.92 11.30 -11.19
N ASP A 3 5.76 10.50 -12.25
CA ASP A 3 4.53 10.37 -13.04
C ASP A 3 3.41 9.77 -12.14
N LYS A 4 2.86 10.59 -11.24
CA LYS A 4 1.95 10.20 -10.15
C LYS A 4 0.65 9.51 -10.59
N GLY A 5 0.34 9.46 -11.89
CA GLY A 5 -0.87 8.84 -12.42
C GLY A 5 -0.67 7.54 -13.20
N ARG A 6 0.53 7.26 -13.73
CA ARG A 6 0.71 6.18 -14.73
C ARG A 6 0.96 4.80 -14.14
N ASP A 7 1.46 4.73 -12.91
CA ASP A 7 1.82 3.46 -12.28
C ASP A 7 0.66 2.83 -11.52
N VAL A 8 -0.27 3.63 -10.99
CA VAL A 8 -1.38 3.11 -10.19
C VAL A 8 -2.30 2.24 -11.03
N THR A 9 -2.70 2.67 -12.23
CA THR A 9 -3.55 1.86 -13.12
C THR A 9 -2.86 0.54 -13.50
N ARG A 10 -1.57 0.59 -13.86
CA ARG A 10 -0.80 -0.62 -14.20
C ARG A 10 -0.63 -1.57 -13.00
N LEU A 11 -0.46 -1.00 -11.80
CA LEU A 11 -0.37 -1.77 -10.57
C LEU A 11 -1.70 -2.47 -10.29
N VAL A 12 -2.82 -1.76 -10.39
CA VAL A 12 -4.16 -2.34 -10.19
C VAL A 12 -4.43 -3.40 -11.25
N ASP A 13 -4.07 -3.19 -12.52
CA ASP A 13 -4.18 -4.20 -13.59
C ASP A 13 -3.41 -5.48 -13.24
N LYS A 14 -2.20 -5.34 -12.68
CA LYS A 14 -1.38 -6.49 -12.27
C LYS A 14 -1.98 -7.22 -11.08
N LEU A 15 -2.46 -6.49 -10.07
CA LEU A 15 -3.06 -7.06 -8.86
C LEU A 15 -4.40 -7.75 -9.13
N GLU A 16 -5.19 -7.22 -10.07
CA GLU A 16 -6.41 -7.85 -10.56
C GLU A 16 -6.09 -9.13 -11.35
N LYS A 17 -5.07 -9.13 -12.23
CA LYS A 17 -4.60 -10.35 -12.91
C LYS A 17 -4.14 -11.45 -11.94
N LEU A 18 -3.64 -11.07 -10.76
CA LEU A 18 -3.25 -12.01 -9.70
C LEU A 18 -4.42 -12.46 -8.82
N ASN A 19 -5.63 -11.96 -9.11
CA ASN A 19 -6.88 -12.19 -8.40
C ASN A 19 -6.84 -11.68 -6.95
N TYR A 20 -6.09 -10.62 -6.68
CA TYR A 20 -6.02 -9.98 -5.35
C TYR A 20 -6.98 -8.80 -5.21
N LEU A 21 -7.37 -8.17 -6.33
CA LEU A 21 -8.31 -7.05 -6.37
C LEU A 21 -9.43 -7.34 -7.36
N GLU A 22 -10.61 -6.78 -7.12
CA GLU A 22 -11.73 -6.71 -8.06
C GLU A 22 -12.13 -5.24 -8.30
N ARG A 23 -12.57 -4.93 -9.52
CA ARG A 23 -13.10 -3.61 -9.87
C ARG A 23 -14.61 -3.68 -10.01
N LYS A 24 -15.32 -2.74 -9.39
CA LYS A 24 -16.74 -2.54 -9.67
C LYS A 24 -16.97 -1.14 -10.20
N VAL A 25 -17.77 -1.07 -11.26
CA VAL A 25 -18.24 0.20 -11.79
C VAL A 25 -19.22 0.77 -10.78
N ASN A 26 -18.97 1.99 -10.34
CA ASN A 26 -19.86 2.65 -9.40
C ASN A 26 -21.19 2.99 -10.11
N SER A 27 -22.29 2.49 -9.56
CA SER A 27 -23.64 2.66 -10.11
C SER A 27 -24.07 4.13 -10.17
N ASP A 28 -23.64 4.95 -9.22
CA ASP A 28 -23.95 6.38 -9.12
C ASP A 28 -23.06 7.25 -10.01
N ASN A 29 -21.83 6.81 -10.29
CA ASN A 29 -20.91 7.54 -11.14
C ASN A 29 -20.05 6.59 -11.97
N LYS A 30 -20.49 6.30 -13.19
CA LYS A 30 -19.80 5.40 -14.14
C LYS A 30 -18.40 5.88 -14.57
N ARG A 31 -17.99 7.10 -14.20
CA ARG A 31 -16.62 7.61 -14.40
C ARG A 31 -15.69 7.25 -13.23
N LYS A 32 -16.22 6.69 -12.14
CA LYS A 32 -15.48 6.20 -11.00
C LYS A 32 -15.46 4.68 -11.02
N LEU A 33 -14.31 4.14 -10.64
CA LEU A 33 -14.04 2.72 -10.56
C LEU A 33 -13.66 2.43 -9.12
N ASP A 34 -14.50 1.66 -8.43
CA ASP A 34 -14.25 1.25 -7.06
C ASP A 34 -13.42 -0.04 -7.07
N ILE A 35 -12.39 -0.08 -6.23
CA ILE A 35 -11.46 -1.20 -6.11
C ILE A 35 -11.70 -1.89 -4.78
N TYR A 36 -11.89 -3.20 -4.80
CA TYR A 36 -12.09 -4.02 -3.61
C TYR A 36 -11.05 -5.13 -3.53
N LEU A 37 -10.70 -5.54 -2.31
CA LEU A 37 -9.88 -6.71 -2.05
C LEU A 37 -10.70 -7.98 -2.21
N THR A 38 -10.15 -8.95 -2.92
CA THR A 38 -10.72 -10.31 -2.95
C THR A 38 -10.35 -11.06 -1.66
N PRO A 39 -10.99 -12.20 -1.34
CA PRO A 39 -10.58 -13.04 -0.21
C PRO A 39 -9.09 -13.43 -0.27
N LYS A 40 -8.60 -13.72 -1.48
CA LYS A 40 -7.18 -14.03 -1.73
C LYS A 40 -6.27 -12.82 -1.46
N GLY A 41 -6.69 -11.63 -1.87
CA GLY A 41 -5.95 -10.40 -1.58
C GLY A 41 -5.90 -10.07 -0.10
N LEU A 42 -6.98 -10.33 0.63
CA LEU A 42 -7.04 -10.16 2.07
C LEU A 42 -6.09 -11.11 2.80
N GLU A 43 -6.04 -12.38 2.38
CA GLU A 43 -5.10 -13.36 2.94
C GLU A 43 -3.64 -12.93 2.76
N VAL A 44 -3.27 -12.48 1.56
CA VAL A 44 -1.93 -11.96 1.29
C VAL A 44 -1.62 -10.75 2.16
N THR A 45 -2.57 -9.84 2.32
CA THR A 45 -2.40 -8.64 3.17
C THR A 45 -2.14 -9.03 4.62
N ASN A 46 -2.88 -10.01 5.15
CA ASN A 46 -2.69 -10.52 6.51
C ASN A 46 -1.31 -11.16 6.70
N ASN A 47 -0.86 -11.95 5.74
CA ASN A 47 0.46 -12.58 5.79
C ASN A 47 1.58 -11.53 5.81
N ILE A 48 1.48 -10.51 4.95
CA ILE A 48 2.42 -9.38 4.94
C ILE A 48 2.42 -8.66 6.29
N GLU A 49 1.26 -8.43 6.89
CA GLU A 49 1.17 -7.75 8.18
C GLU A 49 1.87 -8.54 9.30
N ILE A 50 1.75 -9.87 9.31
CA ILE A 50 2.43 -10.74 10.27
C ILE A 50 3.96 -10.68 10.10
N GLU A 51 4.44 -10.75 8.86
CA GLU A 51 5.87 -10.64 8.56
C GLU A 51 6.42 -9.26 8.94
N LEU A 52 5.71 -8.18 8.59
CA LEU A 52 6.09 -6.82 8.96
C LEU A 52 6.12 -6.62 10.47
N LYS A 53 5.14 -7.14 11.21
CA LYS A 53 5.15 -7.10 12.68
C LYS A 53 6.35 -7.84 13.26
N THR A 54 6.73 -8.97 12.67
CA THR A 54 7.90 -9.74 13.10
C THR A 54 9.20 -8.99 12.82
N LEU A 55 9.33 -8.41 11.61
CA LEU A 55 10.47 -7.57 11.24
C LEU A 55 10.57 -6.33 12.13
N ASN A 56 9.45 -5.66 12.41
CA ASN A 56 9.40 -4.48 13.25
C ASN A 56 9.71 -4.78 14.71
N LYS A 57 9.24 -5.91 15.27
CA LYS A 57 9.64 -6.37 16.61
C LYS A 57 11.16 -6.48 16.73
N ASN A 58 11.84 -6.98 15.71
CA ASN A 58 13.30 -7.09 15.68
C ASN A 58 14.01 -5.74 15.48
N ARG A 59 13.29 -4.72 15.00
CA ARG A 59 13.78 -3.35 14.74
C ARG A 59 13.44 -2.33 15.82
N LYS A 60 12.72 -2.70 16.88
CA LYS A 60 12.42 -1.85 18.05
C LYS A 60 13.67 -1.53 18.90
N LYS A 61 14.64 -0.86 18.29
CA LYS A 61 15.81 -0.30 18.98
C LYS A 61 15.74 1.22 19.10
N LEU A 62 14.87 1.85 18.30
CA LEU A 62 14.63 3.28 18.30
C LEU A 62 13.38 3.59 19.11
N THR A 63 13.43 4.68 19.86
CA THR A 63 12.30 5.31 20.54
C THR A 63 11.40 6.03 19.54
N GLU A 64 10.17 6.36 19.94
CA GLU A 64 9.22 7.08 19.08
C GLU A 64 9.80 8.41 18.59
N ASP A 65 10.47 9.15 19.48
CA ASP A 65 11.12 10.44 19.16
C ASP A 65 12.23 10.28 18.10
N GLU A 66 12.97 9.17 18.13
CA GLU A 66 14.01 8.88 17.14
C GLU A 66 13.42 8.48 15.78
N TYR A 67 12.28 7.79 15.76
CA TYR A 67 11.54 7.52 14.53
C TYR A 67 11.00 8.81 13.92
N GLU A 68 10.48 9.72 14.73
CA GLU A 68 10.00 11.03 14.28
C GLU A 68 11.14 11.88 13.70
N LEU A 69 12.30 11.93 14.38
CA LEU A 69 13.49 12.60 13.85
C LEU A 69 13.94 11.99 12.51
N LEU A 70 13.97 10.66 12.41
CA LEU A 70 14.33 9.97 11.17
C LEU A 70 13.34 10.28 10.04
N SER A 71 12.03 10.27 10.33
CA SER A 71 11.00 10.62 9.34
C SER A 71 11.22 12.04 8.80
N ASN A 72 11.44 12.99 9.70
CA ASN A 72 11.73 14.37 9.34
C ASN A 72 12.99 14.51 8.47
N LEU A 73 14.05 13.76 8.76
CA LEU A 73 15.27 13.75 7.94
C LEU A 73 15.03 13.14 6.56
N LEU A 74 14.29 12.04 6.47
CA LEU A 74 13.93 11.39 5.20
C LEU A 74 13.04 12.28 4.34
N ASP A 75 12.08 12.99 4.93
CA ASP A 75 11.23 13.95 4.24
C ASP A 75 12.05 15.12 3.69
N ARG A 76 12.97 15.68 4.47
CA ARG A 76 13.90 16.73 3.99
C ARG A 76 14.80 16.25 2.85
N MET A 77 15.20 14.98 2.87
CA MET A 77 15.99 14.39 1.78
C MET A 77 15.16 14.19 0.51
N ARG A 78 13.85 13.97 0.65
CA ARG A 78 12.91 13.79 -0.46
C ARG A 78 12.59 15.11 -1.17
N GLY A 79 12.68 16.24 -0.45
CA GLY A 79 12.41 17.59 -0.95
C GLY A 79 10.94 17.97 -0.86
#